data_AF-A0A0X6ZZH6-F1
#
_entry.id   AF-A0A0X6ZZH6-F1
#
_cell.length_a   1.000
_cell.length_b   1.000
_cell.length_c   1.000
_cell.angle_alpha   90.00
_cell.angle_beta   90.00
_cell.angle_gamma   90.00
#
_symmetry.space_group_name_H-M   'P 1'
#
loop_
_entity.id
_entity.type
_entity.pdbx_description
1 polymer ?
#
loop_
_entity_poly.entity_id
_entity_poly.type
_entity_poly.pdbx_seq_one_letter_code
_entity_poly.pdbx_strand_id
1 'polypeptide(L)'
;MKEYNKGYNYFSGLSDSEIARYQKEAITGHRPTWTVGVNKTARDSPLHSTLRSGTASGNARIRDPFGFAGGFAGGARAGGTRMQQDRKLKTLEAKAFDTLGLSSTAKQEDIKRRYKELVKKHHPDANGGDRGSEERFRAVVQAYQLLKQSGFC
;
A
#
# COMPACT_ATOMS: atom_id res chain seq x y z
N MET A 1 -56.08 14.32 24.31
CA MET A 1 -54.68 13.99 23.95
C MET A 1 -54.52 13.54 22.48
N LYS A 2 -55.41 13.93 21.53
CA LYS A 2 -55.31 13.53 20.11
C LYS A 2 -55.13 14.68 19.11
N GLU A 3 -55.17 15.94 19.56
CA GLU A 3 -55.19 17.11 18.66
C GLU A 3 -53.84 17.80 18.40
N TYR A 4 -52.73 17.35 18.98
CA TYR A 4 -51.43 18.06 18.91
C TYR A 4 -50.44 17.56 17.83
N ASN A 5 -50.93 16.90 16.77
CA ASN A 5 -50.08 16.40 15.66
C ASN A 5 -50.63 16.76 14.25
N LYS A 6 -51.45 17.80 14.14
CA LYS A 6 -51.92 18.33 12.85
C LYS A 6 -51.36 19.73 12.66
N GLY A 7 -50.21 19.88 12.01
CA GLY A 7 -49.72 21.21 11.69
C GLY A 7 -48.41 21.35 10.95
N TYR A 8 -47.54 20.33 10.92
CA TYR A 8 -46.23 20.51 10.30
C TYR A 8 -45.86 19.37 9.36
N ASN A 9 -46.51 19.35 8.20
CA ASN A 9 -45.89 18.72 7.03
C ASN A 9 -44.85 19.68 6.46
N TYR A 10 -43.64 19.68 7.04
CA TYR A 10 -42.52 20.53 6.61
C TYR A 10 -42.11 20.33 5.13
N PHE A 11 -42.63 19.29 4.47
CA PHE A 11 -42.35 18.94 3.08
C PHE A 11 -43.52 19.24 2.13
N SER A 12 -44.60 19.89 2.58
CA SER A 12 -45.71 20.27 1.69
C SER A 12 -45.27 21.37 0.72
N GLY A 13 -44.99 20.98 -0.53
CA GLY A 13 -44.58 21.89 -1.61
C GLY A 13 -43.12 21.77 -2.06
N LEU A 14 -42.32 20.94 -1.39
CA LEU A 14 -40.96 20.61 -1.86
C LEU A 14 -41.02 19.47 -2.88
N SER A 15 -40.19 19.53 -3.92
CA SER A 15 -40.09 18.43 -4.89
C SER A 15 -39.39 17.22 -4.27
N ASP A 16 -39.66 16.03 -4.80
CA ASP A 16 -39.03 14.77 -4.33
C ASP A 16 -37.49 14.85 -4.27
N SER A 17 -36.88 15.62 -5.18
CA SER A 17 -35.44 15.89 -5.20
C SER A 17 -34.95 16.71 -4.00
N GLU A 18 -35.75 17.68 -3.54
CA GLU A 18 -35.42 18.53 -2.39
C GLU A 18 -35.64 17.77 -1.08
N ILE A 19 -36.67 16.92 -1.02
CA ILE A 19 -36.91 16.01 0.10
C ILE A 19 -35.72 15.05 0.25
N ALA A 20 -35.24 14.47 -0.86
CA ALA A 20 -34.08 13.59 -0.85
C ALA A 20 -32.79 14.31 -0.43
N ARG A 21 -32.59 15.55 -0.87
CA ARG A 21 -31.45 16.39 -0.45
C ARG A 21 -31.51 16.69 1.05
N TYR A 22 -32.68 17.05 1.57
CA TYR A 22 -32.88 17.31 3.00
C TYR A 22 -32.59 16.07 3.84
N GLN A 23 -33.08 14.89 3.43
CA GLN A 23 -32.77 13.63 4.11
C GLN A 23 -31.26 13.34 4.13
N LYS A 24 -30.53 13.64 3.04
CA LYS A 24 -29.08 13.50 2.96
C LYS A 24 -28.33 14.46 3.90
N GLU A 25 -28.76 15.72 3.94
CA GLU A 25 -28.16 16.74 4.80
C GLU A 25 -28.46 16.50 6.28
N ALA A 26 -29.64 15.98 6.61
CA ALA A 26 -30.05 15.63 7.97
C ALA A 26 -29.17 14.52 8.57
N ILE A 27 -28.75 13.53 7.79
CA ILE A 27 -27.80 12.49 8.22
C ILE A 27 -26.46 13.11 8.68
N THR A 28 -26.06 14.21 8.04
CA THR A 28 -24.79 14.89 8.33
C THR A 28 -24.97 16.12 9.24
N GLY A 29 -26.19 16.38 9.70
CA GLY A 29 -26.54 17.52 10.54
C GLY A 29 -26.27 18.87 9.88
N HIS A 30 -26.48 18.99 8.55
CA HIS A 30 -26.24 20.21 7.76
C HIS A 30 -24.80 20.76 7.85
N ARG A 31 -23.82 19.92 8.19
CA ARG A 31 -22.41 20.32 8.25
C ARG A 31 -21.81 20.35 6.84
N PRO A 32 -21.05 21.39 6.47
CA PRO A 32 -20.33 21.39 5.20
C PRO A 32 -19.29 20.25 5.23
N THR A 33 -19.48 19.25 4.37
CA THR A 33 -18.53 18.14 4.24
C THR A 33 -17.51 18.44 3.16
N TRP A 34 -16.23 18.28 3.50
CA TRP A 34 -15.18 18.22 2.48
C TRP A 34 -15.16 16.82 1.90
N THR A 35 -15.29 16.73 0.58
CA THR A 35 -15.22 15.47 -0.16
C THR A 35 -13.79 14.95 -0.10
N VAL A 36 -13.55 13.91 0.70
CA VAL A 36 -12.30 13.14 0.70
C VAL A 36 -12.50 11.88 -0.15
N GLY A 37 -12.15 11.93 -1.45
CA GLY A 37 -12.39 10.80 -2.36
C GLY A 37 -11.79 10.92 -3.77
N VAL A 38 -11.52 9.75 -4.38
CA VAL A 38 -10.57 9.44 -5.48
C VAL A 38 -10.95 9.99 -6.88
N ASN A 39 -11.95 10.85 -7.00
CA ASN A 39 -12.31 11.46 -8.28
C ASN A 39 -12.51 12.97 -8.15
N LYS A 40 -11.45 13.74 -8.39
CA LYS A 40 -11.45 15.22 -8.30
C LYS A 40 -12.43 15.91 -9.25
N THR A 41 -12.97 15.20 -10.24
CA THR A 41 -13.91 15.76 -11.24
C THR A 41 -15.38 15.48 -10.91
N ALA A 42 -15.67 14.61 -9.94
CA ALA A 42 -17.04 14.32 -9.53
C ALA A 42 -17.53 15.41 -8.58
N ARG A 43 -18.49 16.23 -9.03
CA ARG A 43 -19.12 17.27 -8.21
C ARG A 43 -20.11 16.72 -7.18
N ASP A 44 -20.63 15.51 -7.41
CA ASP A 44 -21.57 14.85 -6.51
C ASP A 44 -21.28 13.36 -6.38
N SER A 45 -21.42 12.82 -5.17
CA SER A 45 -21.42 11.38 -4.92
C SER A 45 -22.77 10.80 -5.36
N PRO A 46 -22.82 9.72 -6.17
CA PRO A 46 -24.08 9.13 -6.62
C PRO A 46 -24.92 8.69 -5.41
N LEU A 47 -26.20 9.02 -5.42
CA LEU A 47 -27.15 8.64 -4.38
C LEU A 47 -27.29 7.11 -4.34
N HIS A 48 -27.27 6.52 -3.15
CA HIS A 48 -27.48 5.09 -2.97
C HIS A 48 -28.84 4.63 -3.54
N SER A 49 -29.85 5.51 -3.55
CA SER A 49 -31.17 5.26 -4.16
C SER A 49 -31.17 5.20 -5.69
N THR A 50 -30.18 5.80 -6.36
CA THR A 50 -30.02 5.72 -7.83
C THR A 50 -29.21 4.50 -8.26
N LEU A 51 -28.58 3.80 -7.30
CA LEU A 51 -27.92 2.53 -7.56
C LEU A 51 -29.00 1.44 -7.60
N ARG A 52 -29.23 0.88 -8.80
CA ARG A 52 -30.09 -0.30 -8.96
C ARG A 52 -29.44 -1.49 -8.23
N SER A 53 -29.88 -1.76 -7.00
CA SER A 53 -29.44 -2.92 -6.23
C SER A 53 -29.77 -4.19 -7.00
N GLY A 54 -28.76 -5.00 -7.33
CA GLY A 54 -28.97 -6.36 -7.86
C GLY A 54 -28.38 -6.67 -9.24
N THR A 55 -27.68 -5.74 -9.93
CA THR A 55 -26.88 -6.14 -11.10
C THR A 55 -25.43 -6.35 -10.70
N ALA A 56 -24.90 -7.55 -10.97
CA ALA A 56 -23.50 -7.93 -10.73
C ALA A 56 -22.48 -6.96 -11.37
N SER A 57 -22.92 -6.14 -12.33
CA SER A 57 -22.14 -5.10 -13.01
C SER A 57 -22.00 -3.77 -12.23
N GLY A 58 -22.74 -3.56 -11.13
CA GLY A 58 -22.56 -2.39 -10.26
C GLY A 58 -21.22 -2.41 -9.52
N ASN A 59 -20.84 -3.57 -8.99
CA ASN A 59 -19.56 -3.76 -8.28
C ASN A 59 -18.36 -3.76 -9.22
N ALA A 60 -18.55 -4.08 -10.51
CA ALA A 60 -17.49 -4.05 -11.52
C ALA A 60 -16.99 -2.64 -11.88
N ARG A 61 -17.75 -1.59 -11.52
CA ARG A 61 -17.38 -0.18 -11.74
C ARG A 61 -16.63 0.43 -10.55
N ILE A 62 -16.55 -0.27 -9.43
CA ILE A 62 -15.80 0.17 -8.25
C ILE A 62 -14.32 -0.12 -8.52
N ARG A 63 -13.59 0.92 -8.94
CA ARG A 63 -12.12 0.86 -9.04
C ARG A 63 -11.54 1.04 -7.65
N ASP A 64 -11.36 -0.05 -6.93
CA ASP A 64 -10.71 -0.05 -5.62
C ASP A 64 -9.17 -0.03 -5.79
N PRO A 65 -8.47 1.05 -5.40
CA PRO A 65 -7.01 1.16 -5.49
C PRO A 65 -6.27 0.20 -4.55
N PHE A 66 -6.96 -0.36 -3.54
CA PHE A 66 -6.41 -1.32 -2.58
C PHE A 66 -6.84 -2.77 -2.84
N GLY A 67 -7.75 -3.02 -3.79
CA GLY A 67 -8.08 -4.36 -4.29
C GLY A 67 -8.96 -5.22 -3.37
N PHE A 68 -9.64 -4.66 -2.38
CA PHE A 68 -10.56 -5.39 -1.49
C PHE A 68 -11.92 -5.69 -2.14
N ALA A 69 -12.41 -4.83 -3.04
CA ALA A 69 -13.73 -5.00 -3.67
C ALA A 69 -13.79 -5.97 -4.87
N GLY A 70 -12.65 -6.48 -5.35
CA GLY A 70 -12.54 -7.30 -6.58
C GLY A 70 -12.49 -8.82 -6.38
N GLY A 71 -12.63 -9.31 -5.14
CA GLY A 71 -12.20 -10.66 -4.73
C GLY A 71 -13.06 -11.87 -5.09
N PHE A 72 -14.00 -11.81 -6.04
CA PHE A 72 -14.84 -12.98 -6.39
C PHE A 72 -15.11 -13.21 -7.90
N ALA A 73 -14.50 -12.44 -8.79
CA ALA A 73 -14.62 -12.70 -10.23
C ALA A 73 -13.24 -12.66 -10.89
N GLY A 74 -12.74 -13.83 -11.26
CA GLY A 74 -11.54 -13.98 -12.07
C GLY A 74 -11.62 -13.13 -13.32
N GLY A 75 -10.59 -12.32 -13.56
CA GLY A 75 -10.57 -11.37 -14.67
C GLY A 75 -9.26 -10.61 -14.73
N ALA A 76 -8.35 -11.17 -15.52
CA ALA A 76 -7.06 -10.61 -15.91
C ALA A 76 -7.06 -9.08 -16.08
N ARG A 77 -6.04 -8.43 -15.51
CA ARG A 77 -5.59 -7.11 -15.95
C ARG A 77 -4.08 -7.11 -16.14
N ALA A 78 -3.72 -6.99 -17.41
CA ALA A 78 -2.66 -6.18 -17.99
C ALA A 78 -1.27 -6.23 -17.32
N GLY A 79 -0.28 -6.63 -18.13
CA GLY A 79 1.14 -6.52 -17.85
C GLY A 79 1.60 -5.07 -17.67
N GLY A 80 1.29 -4.48 -16.52
CA GLY A 80 2.14 -3.46 -15.96
C GLY A 80 3.42 -4.16 -15.51
N THR A 81 4.57 -3.62 -15.90
CA THR A 81 5.84 -3.85 -15.20
C THR A 81 5.52 -3.75 -13.72
N ARG A 82 5.49 -4.91 -13.05
CA ARG A 82 5.38 -5.00 -11.60
C ARG A 82 6.68 -4.40 -11.10
N MET A 83 6.71 -3.06 -11.00
CA MET A 83 7.79 -2.36 -10.33
C MET A 83 7.89 -3.08 -9.01
N GLN A 84 8.99 -3.83 -8.85
CA GLN A 84 9.26 -4.59 -7.65
C GLN A 84 9.09 -3.58 -6.55
N GLN A 85 8.04 -3.75 -5.75
CA GLN A 85 7.80 -2.87 -4.63
C GLN A 85 9.09 -2.90 -3.83
N ASP A 86 9.79 -1.77 -3.78
CA ASP A 86 11.03 -1.65 -3.03
C ASP A 86 10.70 -2.10 -1.62
N ARG A 87 11.13 -3.31 -1.29
CA ARG A 87 10.91 -3.88 0.02
C ARG A 87 11.64 -2.94 0.97
N LYS A 88 10.90 -2.29 1.87
CA LYS A 88 11.52 -1.46 2.90
C LYS A 88 12.49 -2.35 3.67
N LEU A 89 13.78 -2.10 3.51
CA LEU A 89 14.82 -2.86 4.19
C LEU A 89 14.67 -2.72 5.69
N LYS A 90 14.83 -3.83 6.39
CA LYS A 90 14.98 -3.79 7.86
C LYS A 90 16.35 -3.19 8.20
N THR A 91 16.48 -2.61 9.39
CA THR A 91 17.72 -1.96 9.85
C THR A 91 18.94 -2.89 9.77
N LEU A 92 18.78 -4.18 10.05
CA LEU A 92 19.86 -5.17 9.97
C LEU A 92 20.26 -5.47 8.52
N GLU A 93 19.29 -5.50 7.60
CA GLU A 93 19.54 -5.73 6.17
C GLU A 93 20.30 -4.54 5.57
N ALA A 94 19.91 -3.30 5.94
CA ALA A 94 20.62 -2.09 5.54
C ALA A 94 22.08 -2.11 5.99
N LYS A 95 22.34 -2.44 7.28
CA LYS A 95 23.70 -2.60 7.79
C LYS A 95 24.48 -3.70 7.06
N ALA A 96 23.85 -4.80 6.68
CA ALA A 96 24.50 -5.87 5.92
C ALA A 96 24.93 -5.38 4.52
N PHE A 97 24.09 -4.61 3.82
CA PHE A 97 24.47 -3.97 2.57
C PHE A 97 25.62 -2.97 2.75
N ASP A 98 25.60 -2.17 3.82
CA ASP A 98 26.67 -1.22 4.14
C ASP A 98 28.01 -1.93 4.39
N THR A 99 28.01 -3.03 5.15
CA THR A 99 29.23 -3.81 5.42
C THR A 99 29.83 -4.44 4.15
N LEU A 100 29.00 -4.77 3.16
CA LEU A 100 29.44 -5.26 1.85
C LEU A 100 29.76 -4.11 0.87
N GLY A 101 29.46 -2.86 1.22
CA GLY A 101 29.63 -1.69 0.37
C GLY A 101 28.72 -1.69 -0.86
N LEU A 102 27.49 -2.19 -0.71
CA LEU A 102 26.50 -2.30 -1.79
C LEU A 102 25.27 -1.44 -1.53
N SER A 103 24.60 -1.03 -2.61
CA SER A 103 23.30 -0.37 -2.53
C SER A 103 22.22 -1.38 -2.14
N SER A 104 21.15 -0.88 -1.51
CA SER A 104 19.89 -1.61 -1.25
C SER A 104 19.25 -2.25 -2.48
N THR A 105 19.58 -1.73 -3.67
CA THR A 105 19.07 -2.17 -4.97
C THR A 105 20.00 -3.15 -5.69
N ALA A 106 21.06 -3.64 -5.02
CA ALA A 106 22.05 -4.53 -5.65
C ALA A 106 21.44 -5.88 -6.05
N LYS A 107 21.88 -6.43 -7.18
CA LYS A 107 21.45 -7.75 -7.64
C LYS A 107 22.19 -8.86 -6.88
N GLN A 108 21.57 -10.04 -6.81
CA GLN A 108 22.16 -11.25 -6.21
C GLN A 108 23.58 -11.55 -6.71
N GLU A 109 23.84 -11.36 -8.00
CA GLU A 109 25.16 -11.59 -8.60
C GLU A 109 26.22 -10.60 -8.11
N ASP A 110 25.83 -9.34 -7.87
CA ASP A 110 26.72 -8.31 -7.33
C ASP A 110 27.08 -8.60 -5.86
N ILE A 111 26.12 -9.09 -5.07
CA ILE A 111 26.35 -9.52 -3.67
C ILE A 111 27.36 -10.66 -3.62
N LYS A 112 27.18 -11.71 -4.45
CA LYS A 112 28.12 -12.84 -4.52
C LYS A 112 29.51 -12.40 -4.98
N ARG A 113 29.60 -11.47 -5.94
CA ARG A 113 30.88 -10.93 -6.43
C ARG A 113 31.62 -10.19 -5.31
N ARG A 114 30.96 -9.23 -4.65
CA ARG A 114 31.55 -8.46 -3.53
C ARG A 114 31.97 -9.34 -2.36
N TYR A 115 31.14 -10.31 -1.99
CA TYR A 115 31.50 -11.26 -0.95
C TYR A 115 32.82 -11.98 -1.26
N LYS A 116 32.98 -12.51 -2.48
CA LYS A 116 34.22 -13.18 -2.90
C LYS A 116 35.44 -12.25 -2.87
N GLU A 117 35.27 -10.99 -3.28
CA GLU A 117 36.34 -9.98 -3.22
C GLU A 117 36.78 -9.70 -1.78
N LEU A 118 35.83 -9.46 -0.88
CA LEU A 118 36.10 -9.14 0.53
C LEU A 118 36.70 -10.33 1.29
N VAL A 119 36.22 -11.55 1.02
CA VAL A 119 36.78 -12.78 1.60
C VAL A 119 38.24 -12.96 1.21
N LYS A 120 38.59 -12.78 -0.07
CA LYS A 120 39.99 -12.85 -0.51
C LYS A 120 40.85 -11.80 0.16
N LYS A 121 40.33 -10.58 0.28
CA LYS A 121 41.05 -9.45 0.89
C LYS A 121 41.31 -9.66 2.39
N HIS A 122 40.33 -10.18 3.12
CA HIS A 122 40.41 -10.36 4.57
C HIS A 122 40.70 -11.80 5.00
N HIS A 123 41.16 -12.65 4.09
CA HIS A 123 41.47 -14.05 4.40
C HIS A 123 42.60 -14.12 5.44
N PRO A 124 42.49 -14.95 6.50
CA PRO A 124 43.49 -15.02 7.57
C PRO A 124 44.85 -15.53 7.07
N ASP A 125 44.85 -16.39 6.05
CA ASP A 125 46.09 -16.92 5.44
C ASP A 125 46.91 -15.82 4.75
N ALA A 126 46.25 -14.88 4.09
CA ALA A 126 46.92 -13.80 3.36
C ALA A 126 47.34 -12.64 4.27
N ASN A 127 46.68 -12.47 5.42
CA ASN A 127 46.89 -11.34 6.34
C ASN A 127 47.68 -11.72 7.61
N GLY A 128 48.23 -12.93 7.69
CA GLY A 128 49.15 -13.33 8.76
C GLY A 128 48.57 -13.23 10.18
N GLY A 129 47.24 -13.35 10.33
CA GLY A 129 46.58 -13.28 11.64
C GLY A 129 46.34 -11.86 12.19
N ASP A 130 46.33 -10.83 11.35
CA ASP A 130 45.91 -9.49 11.75
C ASP A 130 44.48 -9.47 12.35
N ARG A 131 44.36 -9.05 13.61
CA ARG A 131 43.08 -9.02 14.36
C ARG A 131 42.03 -8.12 13.72
N GLY A 132 42.43 -7.01 13.09
CA GLY A 132 41.50 -6.09 12.45
C GLY A 132 40.87 -6.68 11.19
N SER A 133 41.62 -7.47 10.44
CA SER A 133 41.15 -8.20 9.27
C SER A 133 40.24 -9.37 9.64
N GLU A 134 40.50 -10.03 10.76
CA GLU A 134 39.65 -11.09 11.31
C GLU A 134 38.25 -10.57 11.70
N GLU A 135 38.17 -9.43 12.37
CA GLU A 135 36.88 -8.83 12.74
C GLU A 135 36.05 -8.46 11.51
N ARG A 136 36.69 -7.84 10.50
CA ARG A 136 36.05 -7.51 9.23
C ARG A 136 35.59 -8.76 8.48
N PHE A 137 36.40 -9.81 8.47
CA PHE A 137 36.04 -11.08 7.85
C PHE A 137 34.77 -11.67 8.49
N ARG A 138 34.70 -11.69 9.83
CA ARG A 138 33.52 -12.15 10.57
C ARG A 138 32.29 -11.33 10.22
N ALA A 139 32.40 -10.00 10.18
CA ALA A 139 31.30 -9.11 9.81
C ALA A 139 30.78 -9.39 8.39
N VAL A 140 31.68 -9.58 7.41
CA VAL A 140 31.33 -9.90 6.01
C VAL A 140 30.60 -11.25 5.90
N VAL A 141 31.04 -12.27 6.63
CA VAL A 141 30.38 -13.58 6.65
C VAL A 141 28.97 -13.49 7.24
N GLN A 142 28.81 -12.77 8.37
CA GLN A 142 27.51 -12.57 9.01
C GLN A 142 26.54 -11.79 8.10
N ALA A 143 27.01 -10.72 7.46
CA ALA A 143 26.21 -9.93 6.53
C ALA A 143 25.71 -10.77 5.35
N TYR A 144 26.57 -11.59 4.74
CA TYR A 144 26.19 -12.47 3.64
C TYR A 144 25.16 -13.53 4.06
N GLN A 145 25.34 -14.13 5.25
CA GLN A 145 24.37 -15.10 5.78
C GLN A 145 23.00 -14.47 6.00
N LEU A 146 22.95 -13.26 6.57
CA LEU A 146 21.70 -12.53 6.78
C LEU A 146 20.99 -12.24 5.45
N LEU A 147 21.72 -11.73 4.45
CA LEU A 147 21.15 -11.44 3.13
C LEU A 147 20.59 -12.69 2.45
N LYS A 148 21.27 -13.83 2.60
CA LYS A 148 20.80 -15.14 2.11
C LYS A 148 19.51 -15.57 2.82
N GLN A 149 19.41 -15.41 4.14
CA GLN A 149 18.19 -15.74 4.90
C GLN A 149 17.00 -14.87 4.51
N SER A 150 17.22 -13.58 4.22
CA SER A 150 16.19 -12.66 3.74
C SER A 150 15.81 -12.85 2.26
N GLY A 151 16.51 -13.72 1.52
CA GLY A 151 16.21 -14.05 0.13
C GLY A 151 16.72 -13.02 -0.89
N PHE A 152 17.75 -12.24 -0.55
CA PHE A 152 18.45 -11.39 -1.53
C PHE A 152 19.52 -12.16 -2.32
N CYS A 153 19.91 -13.35 -1.85
CA CYS A 153 21.00 -14.16 -2.39
C CYS A 153 20.71 -15.65 -2.56
#